data_AF-A0A819SMH3-F1
#
_entry.id   AF-A0A819SMH3-F1
#
_cell.length_a   1.000
_cell.length_b   1.000
_cell.length_c   1.000
_cell.angle_alpha   90.00
_cell.angle_beta   90.00
_cell.angle_gamma   90.00
#
_symmetry.space_group_name_H-M   'P 1'
#
loop_
_entity.id
_entity.type
_entity.pdbx_description
1 polymer ?
#
loop_
_entity_poly.entity_id
_entity_poly.type
_entity_poly.pdbx_seq_one_letter_code
_entity_poly.pdbx_strand_id
1 'polypeptide(L)' 'MVSSTEMINIIEGEYEMESIEMLECRVCGGPAHGYNFDQISCDSCKAFFRRNALRYR' A
#
# COMPACT_ATOMS: atom_id res chain seq x y z
N MET A 1 4.94 10.36 -18.40
CA MET A 1 5.09 9.32 -17.36
C MET A 1 3.70 9.14 -16.78
N VAL A 2 2.99 8.11 -17.20
CA VAL A 2 1.63 7.81 -16.71
C VAL A 2 1.71 7.63 -15.19
N SER A 3 0.89 8.39 -14.45
CA SER A 3 0.78 8.26 -13.00
C SER A 3 0.27 6.86 -12.72
N SER A 4 0.88 6.15 -11.77
CA SER A 4 0.70 4.72 -11.48
C SER A 4 -0.74 4.25 -11.16
N THR A 5 -1.72 5.14 -11.27
CA THR A 5 -3.16 4.92 -11.15
C THR A 5 -3.86 4.56 -12.46
N GLU A 6 -3.17 4.61 -13.61
CA GLU A 6 -3.76 4.23 -14.90
C GLU A 6 -3.53 2.73 -15.21
N MET A 7 -4.31 1.86 -14.59
CA MET A 7 -4.53 0.50 -15.10
C MET A 7 -5.90 0.46 -15.77
N ILE A 8 -5.84 0.73 -17.07
CA ILE A 8 -6.94 0.95 -18.00
C ILE A 8 -7.47 -0.43 -18.44
N ASN A 9 -8.71 -0.77 -18.10
CA ASN A 9 -9.48 -1.75 -18.89
C ASN A 9 -10.35 -0.98 -19.89
N ILE A 10 -9.91 -1.00 -21.15
CA ILE A 10 -10.60 -0.41 -22.30
C ILE A 10 -11.78 -1.31 -22.66
N ILE A 11 -12.90 -1.17 -21.95
CA ILE A 11 -14.19 -1.71 -22.38
C ILE A 11 -15.28 -0.80 -21.81
N GLU A 12 -15.80 0.06 -22.69
CA GLU A 12 -17.07 0.78 -22.59
C GLU A 12 -17.40 1.51 -21.27
N GLY A 13 -17.06 2.80 -21.22
CA GLY A 13 -18.05 3.82 -20.88
C GLY A 13 -18.40 4.13 -19.42
N GLU A 14 -17.92 3.39 -18.42
CA GLU A 14 -18.22 3.70 -17.01
C GLU A 14 -16.93 3.68 -16.16
N TYR A 15 -16.40 4.86 -15.80
CA TYR A 15 -15.36 4.95 -14.76
C TYR A 15 -16.05 4.95 -13.40
N GLU A 16 -16.26 3.76 -12.86
CA GLU A 16 -16.62 3.63 -11.45
C GLU A 16 -15.34 3.81 -10.62
N MET A 17 -15.19 5.00 -10.02
CA MET A 17 -14.17 5.26 -9.02
C MET A 17 -14.56 4.51 -7.75
N GLU A 18 -14.25 3.21 -7.70
CA GLU A 18 -14.31 2.48 -6.44
C GLU A 18 -13.38 3.19 -5.46
N SER A 19 -13.95 3.71 -4.36
CA SER A 19 -13.17 4.43 -3.37
C SER A 19 -12.07 3.52 -2.87
N ILE A 20 -10.81 3.89 -3.10
CA ILE A 20 -9.69 3.25 -2.43
C ILE A 20 -9.94 3.47 -0.93
N GLU A 21 -10.44 2.44 -0.23
CA GLU A 21 -10.46 2.47 1.22
C GLU A 21 -9.04 2.80 1.65
N MET A 22 -8.86 3.96 2.31
CA MET A 22 -7.57 4.35 2.85
C MET A 22 -7.18 3.29 3.88
N LEU A 23 -6.28 2.39 3.47
CA LEU A 23 -5.81 1.31 4.31
C LEU A 23 -5.12 1.89 5.56
N GLU A 24 -5.33 1.28 6.72
CA GLU A 24 -4.69 1.66 7.97
C GLU A 24 -3.51 0.73 8.28
N CYS A 25 -2.35 1.31 8.59
CA CYS A 25 -1.16 0.56 8.97
C CYS A 25 -1.40 -0.20 10.29
N ARG A 26 -1.35 -1.53 10.25
CA ARG A 26 -1.57 -2.40 11.43
C ARG A 26 -0.47 -2.30 12.50
N VAL A 27 0.58 -1.53 12.25
CA VAL A 27 1.69 -1.32 13.19
C VAL A 27 1.58 0.02 13.93
N CYS A 28 1.23 1.11 13.24
CA CYS A 28 1.24 2.45 13.83
C CYS A 28 -0.08 3.23 13.70
N GLY A 29 -1.08 2.71 13.00
CA GLY A 29 -2.37 3.37 12.78
C GLY A 29 -2.37 4.50 11.76
N GLY A 30 -1.23 4.83 11.15
CA GLY A 30 -1.16 5.83 10.07
C GLY A 30 -1.64 5.29 8.72
N PRO A 31 -1.72 6.14 7.67
CA PRO A 31 -2.07 5.71 6.32
C PRO A 31 -1.12 4.61 5.82
N ALA A 32 -1.68 3.48 5.40
CA ALA A 32 -0.95 2.42 4.73
C ALA A 32 -1.00 2.63 3.22
N HIS A 33 0.10 2.25 2.56
CA HIS A 33 0.22 2.33 1.11
C HIS A 33 0.13 0.93 0.46
N GLY A 34 -0.42 -0.04 1.19
CA GLY A 34 -0.63 -1.41 0.74
C GLY A 34 -0.07 -2.48 1.68
N TYR A 35 0.15 -3.66 1.11
CA TYR A 35 0.73 -4.82 1.79
C TYR A 35 2.26 -4.77 1.71
N ASN A 36 2.93 -4.90 2.85
CA ASN A 36 4.37 -5.13 2.92
C ASN A 36 4.63 -6.33 3.85
N PHE A 37 5.38 -7.32 3.35
CA PHE A 37 5.62 -8.57 4.08
C PHE A 37 4.31 -9.25 4.52
N ASP A 38 3.37 -9.35 3.58
CA ASP A 38 2.05 -9.96 3.74
C ASP A 38 1.14 -9.31 4.80
N GLN A 39 1.47 -8.08 5.23
CA GLN A 39 0.67 -7.31 6.19
C GLN A 39 0.45 -5.88 5.72
N ILE A 40 -0.74 -5.32 6.01
CA ILE A 40 -1.06 -3.92 5.70
C ILE A 40 -0.19 -2.99 6.56
N SER A 41 0.66 -2.17 5.92
CA SER A 41 1.56 -1.26 6.63
C SER A 41 2.02 -0.06 5.80
N CYS A 42 2.50 0.98 6.47
CA CYS A 42 3.08 2.17 5.84
C CYS A 42 4.58 2.00 5.50
N ASP A 43 5.12 2.87 4.64
CA ASP A 43 6.52 2.82 4.22
C ASP A 43 7.52 2.97 5.38
N SER A 44 7.16 3.75 6.40
CA SER A 44 7.98 3.93 7.59
C SER A 44 8.13 2.62 8.38
N CYS A 45 7.02 1.89 8.59
CA CYS A 45 7.02 0.59 9.29
C CYS A 45 7.72 -0.50 8.46
N LYS A 46 7.51 -0.52 7.14
CA LYS A 46 8.26 -1.38 6.21
C LYS A 46 9.78 -1.16 6.32
N ALA A 47 10.22 0.10 6.28
CA ALA A 47 11.64 0.43 6.36
C ALA A 47 12.23 0.09 7.74
N PHE A 48 11.46 0.31 8.81
CA PHE A 48 11.84 -0.09 10.16
C PHE A 48 12.03 -1.62 10.26
N PHE A 49 11.09 -2.40 9.76
CA PHE A 49 11.16 -3.86 9.77
C PHE A 49 12.42 -4.35 9.03
N ARG A 50 12.65 -3.89 7.79
CA ARG A 50 13.85 -4.27 7.01
C ARG A 50 15.17 -3.99 7.72
N ARG A 51 15.28 -2.91 8.50
CA ARG A 51 16.50 -2.55 9.25
C ARG A 51 16.73 -3.40 10.49
N ASN A 52 15.67 -3.97 11.08
CA ASN A 52 15.73 -4.58 12.40
C ASN A 52 15.36 -6.06 12.44
N ALA A 53 14.78 -6.62 11.38
CA ALA A 53 14.30 -8.02 11.34
C ALA A 53 15.39 -9.07 11.64
N LEU A 54 16.66 -8.73 11.44
CA LEU A 54 17.80 -9.62 11.68
C LEU A 54 18.70 -9.19 12.86
N ARG A 55 18.36 -8.13 13.58
CA ARG A 55 19.23 -7.59 14.65
C ARG A 55 19.23 -8.39 15.95
N TYR A 56 18.28 -9.30 16.12
CA TYR A 56 18.16 -10.14 17.31
C TYR A 56 18.28 -11.64 16.98
N ARG A 57 18.93 -11.97 15.85
CA ARG A 57 19.39 -13.32 15.55
C ARG A 57 20.90 -13.41 15.75
#